data_AF-A0A522Q1Q4-F1
#
_entry.id   AF-A0A522Q1Q4-F1
#
_cell.length_a   1.000
_cell.length_b   1.000
_cell.length_c   1.000
_cell.angle_alpha   90.00
_cell.angle_beta   90.00
_cell.angle_gamma   90.00
#
_symmetry.space_group_name_H-M   'P 1'
#
loop_
_entity.id
_entity.type
_entity.pdbx_description
1 polymer ?
#
loop_
_entity_poly.entity_id
_entity_poly.type
_entity_poly.pdbx_seq_one_letter_code
_entity_poly.pdbx_strand_id
1 'polypeptide(L)'
;MAVSACSSGGRGSSGNTPNAPKTSTSSGSGTSAATTFGTLASPCGKGSATGATDQGVTNTSIAIGYGDDRGAAQAPGLNQEIGDAVKAMIKWCNDQGGINGRQVVGDFYDAAITNIGPAIQSACAKDFMLVGSGWAADEAAEQTRVGCNLVSTPTYTVGPDYANGPMVYDALPNPVDYQPASGLFQMAQLFPDTKSAFGVMSTNLPAIQATVAKVKISAAAAGFTVVDCGVTMNYTGEPNYTPFAEKFKQCGAKIIYLPTPGAEVNGLLTAMNQLGVHPKYIMQANGYVGSFAQWNTAGYGNDVYVQSAFEPIENASEVPAVQAYVNAVNATGGKLATLGMQATSSFLMWATAAKACGSTLTRQCMVNKLSAVHDWTAGGLNAATDPGANMPTQCGLLLKLDGTKWVQAYPSTAGKFDCNASYVVKLPQSVWGTTLNSDRIATRFLTDKVITPQK
;
A
#
# COMPACT_ATOMS: atom_id res chain seq x y z
N MET A 1 -42.05 -1.47 -26.53
CA MET A 1 -42.72 -0.27 -27.07
C MET A 1 -41.71 0.86 -27.10
N ALA A 2 -41.29 1.29 -28.30
CA ALA A 2 -41.37 2.67 -28.80
C ALA A 2 -40.45 3.66 -28.04
N VAL A 3 -39.17 3.89 -28.39
CA VAL A 3 -38.50 4.53 -29.56
C VAL A 3 -38.53 6.09 -29.56
N SER A 4 -37.35 6.68 -29.84
CA SER A 4 -37.02 8.03 -30.38
C SER A 4 -36.87 9.23 -29.41
N ALA A 5 -35.95 10.19 -29.59
CA ALA A 5 -35.25 10.65 -30.81
C ALA A 5 -33.88 11.33 -30.55
N CYS A 6 -33.05 11.31 -31.61
CA CYS A 6 -31.80 12.04 -31.84
C CYS A 6 -32.00 13.54 -32.08
N SER A 7 -30.90 14.31 -32.05
CA SER A 7 -30.75 15.49 -32.91
C SER A 7 -29.29 15.64 -33.35
N SER A 8 -29.12 15.68 -34.67
CA SER A 8 -27.88 15.99 -35.39
C SER A 8 -28.24 16.96 -36.52
N GLY A 9 -27.29 17.82 -36.90
CA GLY A 9 -27.31 18.65 -38.10
C GLY A 9 -26.06 19.55 -38.09
N GLY A 10 -25.30 19.80 -39.15
CA GLY A 10 -25.38 19.40 -40.55
C GLY A 10 -24.52 20.33 -41.43
N ARG A 11 -23.40 19.80 -41.97
CA ARG A 11 -22.84 19.90 -43.34
C ARG A 11 -22.80 21.22 -44.16
N GLY A 12 -21.63 21.43 -44.81
CA GLY A 12 -21.42 21.94 -46.18
C GLY A 12 -19.96 21.66 -46.62
N SER A 13 -19.67 20.71 -47.53
CA SER A 13 -19.45 20.81 -49.01
C SER A 13 -18.37 21.81 -49.44
N SER A 14 -17.43 21.60 -50.39
CA SER A 14 -17.03 20.49 -51.28
C SER A 14 -15.79 20.96 -52.08
N GLY A 15 -14.94 20.05 -52.61
CA GLY A 15 -13.88 20.40 -53.56
C GLY A 15 -12.85 19.29 -53.85
N ASN A 16 -12.94 18.66 -55.02
CA ASN A 16 -12.09 17.57 -55.56
C ASN A 16 -10.68 18.00 -55.99
N THR A 17 -9.67 17.10 -55.90
CA THR A 17 -8.88 16.56 -57.03
C THR A 17 -7.80 15.53 -56.58
N PRO A 18 -7.36 14.56 -57.43
CA PRO A 18 -6.63 13.35 -57.01
C PRO A 18 -5.17 13.27 -57.53
N ASN A 19 -4.22 12.71 -56.75
CA ASN A 19 -3.20 11.75 -57.24
C ASN A 19 -2.18 11.23 -56.19
N ALA A 20 -1.98 9.90 -56.24
CA ALA A 20 -0.78 9.07 -56.04
C ALA A 20 0.02 9.04 -54.69
N PRO A 21 0.58 7.86 -54.31
CA PRO A 21 1.08 7.58 -52.97
C PRO A 21 2.53 8.03 -52.77
N LYS A 22 2.82 8.65 -51.62
CA LYS A 22 4.19 8.94 -51.18
C LYS A 22 4.50 8.15 -49.92
N THR A 23 5.34 7.14 -50.08
CA THR A 23 6.14 6.55 -49.00
C THR A 23 6.98 7.65 -48.35
N SER A 24 6.72 7.90 -47.07
CA SER A 24 7.62 8.67 -46.21
C SER A 24 7.74 7.96 -44.87
N THR A 25 8.88 7.29 -44.71
CA THR A 25 9.51 6.93 -43.45
C THR A 25 9.51 8.16 -42.53
N SER A 26 8.62 8.18 -41.55
CA SER A 26 8.73 9.09 -40.41
C SER A 26 9.33 8.32 -39.25
N SER A 27 10.64 8.46 -39.10
CA SER A 27 11.36 8.29 -37.84
C SER A 27 10.72 9.21 -36.81
N GLY A 28 9.76 8.67 -36.05
CA GLY A 28 9.15 9.31 -34.90
C GLY A 28 10.09 9.22 -33.72
N SER A 29 10.80 10.31 -33.49
CA SER A 29 11.60 10.68 -32.33
C SER A 29 11.17 9.97 -31.05
N GLY A 30 12.02 9.06 -30.57
CA GLY A 30 11.87 8.45 -29.26
C GLY A 30 11.90 9.53 -28.20
N THR A 31 10.76 9.74 -27.53
CA THR A 31 10.75 10.37 -26.22
C THR A 31 11.59 9.47 -25.32
N SER A 32 12.80 9.91 -24.97
CA SER A 32 13.59 9.22 -23.95
C SER A 32 12.75 9.17 -22.69
N ALA A 33 12.24 7.97 -22.37
CA ALA A 33 11.46 7.72 -21.17
C ALA A 33 12.26 8.13 -19.93
N ALA A 34 11.56 8.56 -18.88
CA ALA A 34 12.16 9.08 -17.65
C ALA A 34 13.28 8.15 -17.14
N THR A 35 14.50 8.67 -17.03
CA THR A 35 15.69 7.93 -16.56
C THR A 35 15.70 7.71 -15.05
N THR A 36 14.70 8.24 -14.33
CA THR A 36 14.53 8.14 -12.88
C THR A 36 13.07 7.93 -12.50
N PHE A 37 12.83 7.42 -11.30
CA PHE A 37 11.54 7.44 -10.62
C PHE A 37 11.71 8.29 -9.35
N GLY A 38 11.26 9.55 -9.39
CA GLY A 38 11.65 10.51 -8.36
C GLY A 38 13.18 10.67 -8.28
N THR A 39 13.75 10.47 -7.10
CA THR A 39 15.21 10.48 -6.88
C THR A 39 15.89 9.14 -7.16
N LEU A 40 15.14 8.06 -7.39
CA LEU A 40 15.67 6.74 -7.68
C LEU A 40 16.12 6.65 -9.15
N ALA A 41 17.37 6.26 -9.39
CA ALA A 41 17.82 5.92 -10.75
C ALA A 41 16.99 4.75 -11.27
N SER A 42 16.50 4.83 -12.52
CA SER A 42 15.61 3.79 -13.04
C SER A 42 16.25 2.39 -12.97
N PRO A 43 15.57 1.40 -12.37
CA PRO A 43 16.02 0.01 -12.42
C PRO A 43 15.80 -0.61 -13.81
N CYS A 44 15.10 0.10 -14.69
CA CYS A 44 14.74 -0.34 -16.02
C CYS A 44 15.63 0.32 -17.08
N GLY A 45 15.81 -0.37 -18.20
CA GLY A 45 16.71 0.01 -19.26
C GLY A 45 17.03 -1.15 -20.18
N LYS A 46 17.52 -0.79 -21.38
CA LYS A 46 18.14 -1.72 -22.31
C LYS A 46 19.29 -2.48 -21.64
N GLY A 47 19.56 -3.66 -22.16
CA GLY A 47 20.70 -4.49 -21.76
C GLY A 47 20.76 -5.74 -22.61
N SER A 48 21.75 -6.57 -22.34
CA SER A 48 22.03 -7.81 -23.08
C SER A 48 22.18 -8.99 -22.13
N ALA A 49 21.40 -9.01 -21.04
CA ALA A 49 21.48 -10.10 -20.08
C ALA A 49 21.04 -11.43 -20.73
N THR A 50 21.67 -12.52 -20.31
CA THR A 50 21.50 -13.85 -20.91
C THR A 50 21.25 -14.90 -19.85
N GLY A 51 20.74 -16.05 -20.27
CA GLY A 51 20.47 -17.23 -19.44
C GLY A 51 19.00 -17.36 -19.07
N ALA A 52 18.49 -18.59 -19.17
CA ALA A 52 17.26 -19.04 -18.52
C ALA A 52 17.63 -19.58 -17.13
N THR A 53 17.95 -18.67 -16.23
CA THR A 53 18.64 -18.95 -14.96
C THR A 53 17.75 -19.51 -13.87
N ASP A 54 16.44 -19.36 -14.00
CA ASP A 54 15.44 -19.84 -13.03
C ASP A 54 14.07 -19.92 -13.71
N GLN A 55 13.08 -20.50 -13.03
CA GLN A 55 11.70 -20.48 -13.49
C GLN A 55 11.23 -19.05 -13.77
N GLY A 56 10.53 -18.85 -14.88
CA GLY A 56 10.03 -17.53 -15.28
C GLY A 56 11.10 -16.59 -15.84
N VAL A 57 12.39 -16.95 -15.84
CA VAL A 57 13.47 -16.13 -16.41
C VAL A 57 13.94 -16.70 -17.75
N THR A 58 13.99 -15.87 -18.78
CA THR A 58 14.56 -16.20 -20.09
C THR A 58 15.63 -15.17 -20.50
N ASN A 59 16.19 -15.30 -21.70
CA ASN A 59 17.07 -14.26 -22.27
C ASN A 59 16.36 -12.92 -22.47
N THR A 60 15.03 -12.93 -22.64
CA THR A 60 14.27 -11.75 -23.07
C THR A 60 13.13 -11.38 -22.13
N SER A 61 12.85 -12.19 -21.11
CA SER A 61 11.72 -11.95 -20.20
C SER A 61 11.96 -12.38 -18.76
N ILE A 62 11.22 -11.76 -17.85
CA ILE A 62 11.07 -12.16 -16.45
C ILE A 62 9.56 -12.21 -16.14
N ALA A 63 9.05 -13.39 -15.81
CA ALA A 63 7.64 -13.61 -15.44
C ALA A 63 7.46 -13.39 -13.92
N ILE A 64 6.49 -12.55 -13.56
CA ILE A 64 6.14 -12.25 -12.16
C ILE A 64 4.66 -12.46 -11.93
N GLY A 65 4.31 -12.98 -10.75
CA GLY A 65 2.94 -13.03 -10.27
C GLY A 65 2.60 -11.79 -9.46
N TYR A 66 1.40 -11.26 -9.66
CA TYR A 66 0.86 -10.16 -8.84
C TYR A 66 -0.66 -10.29 -8.77
N GLY A 67 -1.30 -9.58 -7.85
CA GLY A 67 -2.73 -9.79 -7.67
C GLY A 67 -3.36 -8.94 -6.59
N ASP A 68 -4.69 -8.94 -6.62
CA ASP A 68 -5.56 -8.29 -5.64
C ASP A 68 -6.86 -9.10 -5.48
N ASP A 69 -7.85 -8.52 -4.81
CA ASP A 69 -9.11 -9.16 -4.46
C ASP A 69 -10.32 -8.51 -5.17
N ARG A 70 -10.10 -7.87 -6.32
CA ARG A 70 -11.14 -7.05 -6.98
C ARG A 70 -12.42 -7.83 -7.30
N GLY A 71 -12.35 -9.15 -7.47
CA GLY A 71 -13.49 -10.03 -7.74
C GLY A 71 -14.30 -10.44 -6.51
N ALA A 72 -13.93 -9.99 -5.31
CA ALA A 72 -14.66 -10.31 -4.08
C ALA A 72 -16.10 -9.77 -4.12
N ALA A 73 -17.09 -10.67 -4.11
CA ALA A 73 -18.51 -10.30 -4.23
C ALA A 73 -18.99 -9.40 -3.08
N GLN A 74 -18.44 -9.60 -1.88
CA GLN A 74 -18.76 -8.82 -0.68
C GLN A 74 -18.08 -7.44 -0.64
N ALA A 75 -17.06 -7.22 -1.47
CA ALA A 75 -16.35 -5.95 -1.58
C ALA A 75 -15.83 -5.75 -3.02
N PRO A 76 -16.72 -5.48 -4.00
CA PRO A 76 -16.31 -5.34 -5.38
C PRO A 76 -15.24 -4.26 -5.58
N GLY A 77 -14.17 -4.59 -6.30
CA GLY A 77 -13.04 -3.68 -6.52
C GLY A 77 -12.06 -3.58 -5.34
N LEU A 78 -12.15 -4.46 -4.34
CA LEU A 78 -11.21 -4.51 -3.22
C LEU A 78 -9.77 -4.57 -3.73
N ASN A 79 -8.96 -3.59 -3.29
CA ASN A 79 -7.53 -3.46 -3.61
C ASN A 79 -7.19 -3.32 -5.10
N GLN A 80 -8.17 -3.03 -5.98
CA GLN A 80 -7.95 -2.94 -7.43
C GLN A 80 -6.76 -2.03 -7.83
N GLU A 81 -6.53 -0.94 -7.09
CA GLU A 81 -5.40 -0.03 -7.29
C GLU A 81 -4.03 -0.71 -7.27
N ILE A 82 -3.89 -1.86 -6.59
CA ILE A 82 -2.66 -2.62 -6.49
C ILE A 82 -2.32 -3.24 -7.84
N GLY A 83 -3.23 -4.04 -8.41
CA GLY A 83 -3.02 -4.64 -9.73
C GLY A 83 -2.91 -3.59 -10.83
N ASP A 84 -3.67 -2.50 -10.72
CA ASP A 84 -3.61 -1.40 -11.67
C ASP A 84 -2.23 -0.70 -11.65
N ALA A 85 -1.64 -0.49 -10.46
CA ALA A 85 -0.32 0.09 -10.30
C ALA A 85 0.81 -0.84 -10.76
N VAL A 86 0.78 -2.14 -10.43
CA VAL A 86 1.80 -3.09 -10.92
C VAL A 86 1.76 -3.18 -12.45
N LYS A 87 0.56 -3.23 -13.06
CA LYS A 87 0.41 -3.19 -14.52
C LYS A 87 1.01 -1.91 -15.12
N ALA A 88 0.77 -0.76 -14.49
CA ALA A 88 1.37 0.51 -14.90
C ALA A 88 2.91 0.48 -14.83
N MET A 89 3.46 -0.09 -13.76
CA MET A 89 4.91 -0.18 -13.55
C MET A 89 5.60 -1.17 -14.49
N ILE A 90 4.94 -2.29 -14.83
CA ILE A 90 5.40 -3.20 -15.89
C ILE A 90 5.52 -2.45 -17.21
N LYS A 91 4.48 -1.70 -17.60
CA LYS A 91 4.52 -0.89 -18.83
C LYS A 91 5.64 0.15 -18.77
N TRP A 92 5.71 0.92 -17.68
CA TRP A 92 6.74 1.95 -17.47
C TRP A 92 8.16 1.38 -17.58
N CYS A 93 8.39 0.18 -17.05
CA CYS A 93 9.69 -0.49 -17.12
C CYS A 93 10.00 -1.01 -18.54
N ASN A 94 9.02 -1.64 -19.17
CA ASN A 94 9.17 -2.22 -20.50
C ASN A 94 9.38 -1.17 -21.59
N ASP A 95 8.73 -0.01 -21.48
CA ASP A 95 8.93 1.15 -22.37
C ASP A 95 10.40 1.64 -22.34
N GLN A 96 11.15 1.37 -21.27
CA GLN A 96 12.58 1.70 -21.14
C GLN A 96 13.52 0.59 -21.65
N GLY A 97 12.99 -0.56 -22.04
CA GLY A 97 13.75 -1.73 -22.46
C GLY A 97 13.77 -2.89 -21.45
N GLY A 98 12.96 -2.83 -20.38
CA GLY A 98 12.85 -3.89 -19.38
C GLY A 98 13.95 -3.82 -18.32
N ILE A 99 14.31 -4.93 -17.69
CA ILE A 99 15.38 -5.00 -16.67
C ILE A 99 16.59 -5.71 -17.29
N ASN A 100 17.69 -4.97 -17.47
CA ASN A 100 18.87 -5.46 -18.20
C ASN A 100 18.52 -6.03 -19.60
N GLY A 101 17.51 -5.45 -20.28
CA GLY A 101 17.03 -5.91 -21.59
C GLY A 101 15.93 -6.98 -21.55
N ARG A 102 15.58 -7.52 -20.37
CA ARG A 102 14.47 -8.49 -20.23
C ARG A 102 13.15 -7.79 -19.97
N GLN A 103 12.15 -8.04 -20.80
CA GLN A 103 10.79 -7.54 -20.60
C GLN A 103 10.14 -8.20 -19.38
N VAL A 104 9.46 -7.41 -18.56
CA VAL A 104 8.66 -7.94 -17.46
C VAL A 104 7.32 -8.41 -18.01
N VAL A 105 6.97 -9.67 -17.71
CA VAL A 105 5.67 -10.27 -18.05
C VAL A 105 4.93 -10.49 -16.74
N GLY A 106 3.81 -9.81 -16.55
CA GLY A 106 3.02 -9.93 -15.33
C GLY A 106 1.84 -10.87 -15.51
N ASP A 107 1.76 -11.88 -14.65
CA ASP A 107 0.61 -12.74 -14.46
C ASP A 107 -0.26 -12.20 -13.33
N PHE A 108 -1.45 -11.72 -13.67
CA PHE A 108 -2.41 -11.17 -12.71
C PHE A 108 -3.31 -12.26 -12.13
N TYR A 109 -3.43 -12.27 -10.80
CA TYR A 109 -4.27 -13.19 -10.05
C TYR A 109 -5.30 -12.45 -9.18
N ASP A 110 -6.57 -12.58 -9.55
CA ASP A 110 -7.69 -12.17 -8.70
C ASP A 110 -8.01 -13.29 -7.71
N ALA A 111 -7.65 -13.10 -6.44
CA ALA A 111 -7.94 -14.09 -5.41
C ALA A 111 -9.36 -13.96 -4.85
N ALA A 112 -10.07 -12.86 -5.10
CA ALA A 112 -11.41 -12.62 -4.59
C ALA A 112 -11.58 -13.00 -3.09
N ILE A 113 -10.54 -12.79 -2.28
CA ILE A 113 -10.34 -13.22 -0.88
C ILE A 113 -10.24 -14.75 -0.71
N THR A 114 -11.11 -15.55 -1.32
CA THR A 114 -11.23 -16.99 -1.03
C THR A 114 -10.43 -17.91 -1.95
N ASN A 115 -9.88 -17.38 -3.05
CA ASN A 115 -9.18 -18.14 -4.10
C ASN A 115 -7.65 -17.96 -4.05
N ILE A 116 -7.09 -17.61 -2.88
CA ILE A 116 -5.64 -17.50 -2.67
C ILE A 116 -4.91 -18.79 -3.06
N GLY A 117 -5.39 -19.95 -2.61
CA GLY A 117 -4.76 -21.24 -2.90
C GLY A 117 -4.55 -21.48 -4.40
N PRO A 118 -5.62 -21.45 -5.22
CA PRO A 118 -5.50 -21.54 -6.68
C PRO A 118 -4.60 -20.47 -7.33
N ALA A 119 -4.64 -19.22 -6.84
CA ALA A 119 -3.77 -18.16 -7.32
C ALA A 119 -2.29 -18.50 -7.11
N ILE A 120 -1.93 -18.92 -5.88
CA ILE A 120 -0.55 -19.30 -5.53
C ILE A 120 -0.10 -20.56 -6.27
N GLN A 121 -0.98 -21.56 -6.42
CA GLN A 121 -0.68 -22.76 -7.22
C GLN A 121 -0.35 -22.41 -8.68
N SER A 122 -1.12 -21.48 -9.26
CA SER A 122 -0.91 -21.02 -10.63
C SER A 122 0.40 -20.22 -10.75
N ALA A 123 0.74 -19.41 -9.75
CA ALA A 123 1.99 -18.67 -9.72
C ALA A 123 3.20 -19.62 -9.58
N CYS A 124 3.13 -20.59 -8.66
CA CYS A 124 4.17 -21.60 -8.46
C CYS A 124 4.56 -22.35 -9.75
N ALA A 125 3.64 -22.50 -10.70
CA ALA A 125 3.88 -23.25 -11.93
C ALA A 125 4.75 -22.51 -12.96
N LYS A 126 4.84 -21.17 -12.89
CA LYS A 126 5.48 -20.39 -13.98
C LYS A 126 6.18 -19.09 -13.54
N ASP A 127 5.77 -18.49 -12.43
CA ASP A 127 6.32 -17.21 -12.00
C ASP A 127 7.68 -17.36 -11.34
N PHE A 128 8.53 -16.37 -11.56
CA PHE A 128 9.81 -16.26 -10.88
C PHE A 128 9.61 -15.85 -9.42
N MET A 129 8.78 -14.83 -9.18
CA MET A 129 8.51 -14.25 -7.85
C MET A 129 7.10 -13.65 -7.81
N LEU A 130 6.57 -13.43 -6.60
CA LEU A 130 5.43 -12.54 -6.38
C LEU A 130 5.92 -11.11 -6.18
N VAL A 131 5.32 -10.16 -6.90
CA VAL A 131 5.76 -8.75 -6.91
C VAL A 131 4.55 -7.83 -6.85
N GLY A 132 4.41 -7.08 -5.77
CA GLY A 132 3.32 -6.12 -5.57
C GLY A 132 1.95 -6.77 -5.43
N SER A 133 1.85 -8.02 -4.95
CA SER A 133 0.56 -8.63 -4.60
C SER A 133 0.00 -8.07 -3.29
N GLY A 134 -1.30 -7.86 -3.20
CA GLY A 134 -1.98 -7.46 -1.96
C GLY A 134 -3.30 -8.19 -1.81
N TRP A 135 -3.29 -9.26 -1.03
CA TRP A 135 -4.47 -10.06 -0.74
C TRP A 135 -4.84 -10.02 0.73
N ALA A 136 -6.13 -9.87 1.04
CA ALA A 136 -6.62 -9.74 2.40
C ALA A 136 -6.47 -11.04 3.24
N ALA A 137 -6.38 -12.20 2.57
CA ALA A 137 -6.20 -13.52 3.18
C ALA A 137 -4.83 -14.12 2.83
N ASP A 138 -3.78 -13.30 2.79
CA ASP A 138 -2.40 -13.68 2.45
C ASP A 138 -1.83 -14.85 3.29
N GLU A 139 -2.24 -14.99 4.54
CA GLU A 139 -1.86 -16.12 5.40
C GLU A 139 -2.12 -17.48 4.74
N ALA A 140 -3.20 -17.60 3.96
CA ALA A 140 -3.57 -18.82 3.25
C ALA A 140 -2.59 -19.19 2.12
N ALA A 141 -1.71 -18.26 1.71
CA ALA A 141 -0.69 -18.49 0.69
C ALA A 141 0.51 -19.29 1.21
N GLU A 142 0.87 -19.12 2.49
CA GLU A 142 2.21 -19.43 3.00
C GLU A 142 2.65 -20.86 2.73
N GLN A 143 1.81 -21.84 3.09
CA GLN A 143 2.18 -23.25 2.95
C GLN A 143 2.54 -23.61 1.50
N THR A 144 1.74 -23.16 0.53
CA THR A 144 1.99 -23.45 -0.90
C THR A 144 3.14 -22.61 -1.44
N ARG A 145 3.18 -21.32 -1.10
CA ARG A 145 4.21 -20.38 -1.56
C ARG A 145 5.61 -20.82 -1.13
N VAL A 146 5.79 -21.12 0.16
CA VAL A 146 7.08 -21.59 0.69
C VAL A 146 7.43 -22.96 0.11
N GLY A 147 6.45 -23.86 0.00
CA GLY A 147 6.64 -25.20 -0.57
C GLY A 147 7.15 -25.21 -2.02
N CYS A 148 6.91 -24.15 -2.79
CA CYS A 148 7.39 -23.98 -4.17
C CYS A 148 8.50 -22.93 -4.33
N ASN A 149 9.16 -22.53 -3.23
CA ASN A 149 10.24 -21.53 -3.21
C ASN A 149 9.84 -20.13 -3.73
N LEU A 150 8.56 -19.77 -3.67
CA LEU A 150 8.08 -18.52 -4.29
C LEU A 150 8.36 -17.32 -3.39
N VAL A 151 9.46 -16.61 -3.68
CA VAL A 151 9.87 -15.38 -2.98
C VAL A 151 8.86 -14.27 -3.27
N SER A 152 8.52 -13.46 -2.26
CA SER A 152 7.53 -12.40 -2.36
C SER A 152 8.09 -11.02 -2.01
N THR A 153 7.70 -10.03 -2.80
CA THR A 153 7.82 -8.60 -2.49
C THR A 153 6.41 -8.01 -2.48
N PRO A 154 5.62 -8.24 -1.42
CA PRO A 154 4.20 -7.91 -1.43
C PRO A 154 3.98 -6.40 -1.40
N THR A 155 2.76 -5.97 -1.72
CA THR A 155 2.32 -4.60 -1.47
C THR A 155 2.13 -4.39 0.03
N TYR A 156 1.43 -5.29 0.71
CA TYR A 156 1.25 -5.24 2.15
C TYR A 156 1.19 -6.67 2.70
N THR A 157 1.24 -6.78 4.03
CA THR A 157 1.04 -8.03 4.76
C THR A 157 -0.05 -7.88 5.83
N VAL A 158 -0.84 -8.93 6.06
CA VAL A 158 -1.97 -8.98 7.01
C VAL A 158 -1.77 -10.11 8.01
N GLY A 159 -1.61 -11.33 7.51
CA GLY A 159 -1.45 -12.53 8.31
C GLY A 159 -0.13 -12.53 9.09
N PRO A 160 -0.12 -12.99 10.35
CA PRO A 160 1.09 -12.93 11.17
C PRO A 160 2.20 -13.85 10.67
N ASP A 161 1.88 -15.03 10.14
CA ASP A 161 2.87 -15.92 9.55
C ASP A 161 3.39 -15.37 8.22
N TYR A 162 2.57 -14.65 7.43
CA TYR A 162 3.01 -14.00 6.19
C TYR A 162 3.85 -12.74 6.45
N ALA A 163 3.44 -11.87 7.39
CA ALA A 163 4.12 -10.61 7.73
C ALA A 163 5.56 -10.80 8.26
N ASN A 164 5.82 -11.95 8.89
CA ASN A 164 7.15 -12.38 9.30
C ASN A 164 7.58 -13.66 8.57
N GLY A 165 7.00 -13.94 7.40
CA GLY A 165 7.22 -15.19 6.67
C GLY A 165 8.61 -15.31 6.06
N PRO A 166 9.11 -16.53 5.84
CA PRO A 166 10.37 -16.72 5.13
C PRO A 166 10.25 -16.26 3.67
N MET A 167 11.32 -15.67 3.11
CA MET A 167 11.35 -15.19 1.73
C MET A 167 10.29 -14.10 1.40
N VAL A 168 9.83 -13.36 2.41
CA VAL A 168 8.99 -12.17 2.24
C VAL A 168 9.85 -10.93 2.51
N TYR A 169 9.91 -10.03 1.54
CA TYR A 169 10.62 -8.76 1.64
C TYR A 169 9.65 -7.63 1.30
N ASP A 170 9.02 -7.05 2.32
CA ASP A 170 8.06 -5.97 2.16
C ASP A 170 8.80 -4.63 2.02
N ALA A 171 8.43 -3.82 1.02
CA ALA A 171 9.00 -2.48 0.85
C ALA A 171 8.58 -1.53 1.98
N LEU A 172 7.43 -1.76 2.62
CA LEU A 172 7.04 -1.13 3.87
C LEU A 172 6.66 -2.19 4.91
N PRO A 173 7.67 -2.75 5.59
CA PRO A 173 7.46 -3.77 6.61
C PRO A 173 6.37 -3.41 7.63
N ASN A 174 5.48 -4.35 7.88
CA ASN A 174 4.48 -4.30 8.94
C ASN A 174 4.55 -5.58 9.81
N PRO A 175 5.69 -5.82 10.48
CA PRO A 175 5.91 -7.06 11.21
C PRO A 175 5.02 -7.15 12.46
N VAL A 176 4.83 -8.35 12.99
CA VAL A 176 3.95 -8.58 14.14
C VAL A 176 4.50 -8.02 15.46
N ASP A 177 5.82 -7.85 15.56
CA ASP A 177 6.55 -7.50 16.78
C ASP A 177 6.93 -6.02 16.88
N TYR A 178 6.65 -5.21 15.85
CA TYR A 178 6.79 -3.75 15.88
C TYR A 178 5.64 -3.04 15.20
N GLN A 179 5.16 -1.96 15.81
CA GLN A 179 4.13 -1.09 15.25
C GLN A 179 4.73 0.25 14.82
N PRO A 180 4.61 0.67 13.55
CA PRO A 180 4.83 2.06 13.18
C PRO A 180 3.75 2.94 13.81
N ALA A 181 4.16 3.93 14.59
CA ALA A 181 3.31 4.74 15.45
C ALA A 181 3.60 6.24 15.37
N SER A 182 4.33 6.71 14.35
CA SER A 182 4.69 8.13 14.18
C SER A 182 3.51 9.07 14.40
N GLY A 183 2.33 8.74 13.86
CA GLY A 183 1.14 9.56 13.98
C GLY A 183 0.69 9.75 15.43
N LEU A 184 0.80 8.74 16.29
CA LEU A 184 0.47 8.87 17.70
C LEU A 184 1.45 9.81 18.41
N PHE A 185 2.75 9.66 18.18
CA PHE A 185 3.74 10.58 18.76
C PHE A 185 3.61 12.01 18.24
N GLN A 186 3.30 12.18 16.95
CA GLN A 186 3.07 13.47 16.32
C GLN A 186 1.78 14.12 16.87
N MET A 187 0.69 13.36 17.08
CA MET A 187 -0.49 13.85 17.78
C MET A 187 -0.17 14.28 19.21
N ALA A 188 0.67 13.52 19.92
CA ALA A 188 1.15 13.86 21.26
C ALA A 188 1.98 15.15 21.29
N GLN A 189 2.71 15.46 20.22
CA GLN A 189 3.49 16.68 20.07
C GLN A 189 2.61 17.88 19.71
N LEU A 190 1.66 17.71 18.78
CA LEU A 190 0.75 18.76 18.33
C LEU A 190 -0.32 19.11 19.36
N PHE A 191 -0.75 18.12 20.15
CA PHE A 191 -1.85 18.24 21.12
C PHE A 191 -1.40 17.73 22.51
N PRO A 192 -0.43 18.37 23.16
CA PRO A 192 0.09 17.89 24.45
C PRO A 192 -0.99 17.86 25.55
N ASP A 193 -1.94 18.80 25.53
CA ASP A 193 -3.00 18.93 26.53
C ASP A 193 -4.10 17.85 26.43
N THR A 194 -4.05 17.02 25.37
CA THR A 194 -5.00 15.92 25.15
C THR A 194 -4.50 14.56 25.61
N LYS A 195 -3.26 14.48 26.10
CA LYS A 195 -2.62 13.20 26.50
C LYS A 195 -3.36 12.43 27.58
N SER A 196 -4.13 13.12 28.42
CA SER A 196 -4.79 12.53 29.59
C SER A 196 -5.96 11.58 29.27
N ALA A 197 -6.47 11.55 28.03
CA ALA A 197 -7.63 10.72 27.68
C ALA A 197 -7.64 10.36 26.19
N PHE A 198 -7.04 9.23 25.85
CA PHE A 198 -7.07 8.61 24.53
C PHE A 198 -8.10 7.49 24.49
N GLY A 199 -9.22 7.73 23.82
CA GLY A 199 -10.26 6.74 23.58
C GLY A 199 -10.00 5.93 22.32
N VAL A 200 -10.68 4.80 22.20
CA VAL A 200 -10.68 3.99 20.97
C VAL A 200 -12.11 3.63 20.59
N MET A 201 -12.37 3.61 19.29
CA MET A 201 -13.51 2.91 18.72
C MET A 201 -13.07 1.52 18.26
N SER A 202 -13.90 0.51 18.54
CA SER A 202 -13.73 -0.85 18.03
C SER A 202 -14.98 -1.32 17.27
N THR A 203 -14.89 -2.47 16.62
CA THR A 203 -16.03 -3.15 16.00
C THR A 203 -16.12 -4.62 16.39
N ASN A 204 -17.17 -5.30 15.91
CA ASN A 204 -17.34 -6.74 16.04
C ASN A 204 -16.41 -7.57 15.12
N LEU A 205 -15.55 -6.95 14.29
CA LEU A 205 -14.57 -7.67 13.48
C LEU A 205 -13.29 -7.99 14.29
N PRO A 206 -12.87 -9.27 14.37
CA PRO A 206 -11.65 -9.66 15.08
C PRO A 206 -10.38 -8.93 14.60
N ALA A 207 -10.24 -8.68 13.29
CA ALA A 207 -9.09 -7.97 12.72
C ALA A 207 -8.99 -6.52 13.24
N ILE A 208 -10.13 -5.83 13.41
CA ILE A 208 -10.17 -4.49 13.99
C ILE A 208 -9.83 -4.55 15.48
N GLN A 209 -10.33 -5.54 16.22
CA GLN A 209 -10.02 -5.70 17.64
C GLN A 209 -8.51 -5.92 17.88
N ALA A 210 -7.86 -6.74 17.05
CA ALA A 210 -6.41 -6.95 17.10
C ALA A 210 -5.64 -5.64 16.81
N THR A 211 -6.08 -4.87 15.82
CA THR A 211 -5.49 -3.56 15.50
C THR A 211 -5.63 -2.58 16.66
N VAL A 212 -6.82 -2.48 17.25
CA VAL A 212 -7.08 -1.62 18.42
C VAL A 212 -6.18 -1.99 19.60
N ALA A 213 -5.91 -3.28 19.84
CA ALA A 213 -4.99 -3.70 20.89
C ALA A 213 -3.55 -3.16 20.67
N LYS A 214 -3.02 -3.25 19.45
CA LYS A 214 -1.70 -2.69 19.08
C LYS A 214 -1.67 -1.16 19.21
N VAL A 215 -2.76 -0.48 18.83
CA VAL A 215 -2.89 0.97 18.95
C VAL A 215 -2.90 1.41 20.42
N LYS A 216 -3.61 0.71 21.31
CA LYS A 216 -3.60 1.03 22.75
C LYS A 216 -2.18 0.98 23.34
N ILE A 217 -1.39 -0.04 22.98
CA ILE A 217 0.00 -0.18 23.41
C ILE A 217 0.85 0.98 22.87
N SER A 218 0.69 1.31 21.59
CA SER A 218 1.45 2.38 20.94
C SER A 218 1.07 3.77 21.42
N ALA A 219 -0.21 3.99 21.77
CA ALA A 219 -0.69 5.25 22.34
C ALA A 219 -0.10 5.45 23.74
N ALA A 220 -0.05 4.40 24.57
CA ALA A 220 0.62 4.44 25.86
C ALA A 220 2.12 4.75 25.72
N ALA A 221 2.81 4.14 24.74
CA ALA A 221 4.21 4.43 24.43
C ALA A 221 4.43 5.89 23.98
N ALA A 222 3.47 6.50 23.26
CA ALA A 222 3.47 7.91 22.89
C ALA A 222 3.10 8.87 24.06
N GLY A 223 2.85 8.33 25.25
CA GLY A 223 2.56 9.10 26.47
C GLY A 223 1.08 9.42 26.69
N PHE A 224 0.16 8.75 25.99
CA PHE A 224 -1.27 8.88 26.24
C PHE A 224 -1.74 7.99 27.39
N THR A 225 -2.67 8.49 28.19
CA THR A 225 -3.50 7.66 29.07
C THR A 225 -4.68 7.12 28.27
N VAL A 226 -4.68 5.80 28.03
CA VAL A 226 -5.79 5.12 27.35
C VAL A 226 -6.99 5.02 28.28
N VAL A 227 -8.15 5.49 27.81
CA VAL A 227 -9.43 5.39 28.52
C VAL A 227 -10.35 4.42 27.78
N ASP A 228 -10.97 3.49 28.52
CA ASP A 228 -11.95 2.58 27.93
C ASP A 228 -13.35 3.21 27.99
N CYS A 229 -13.84 3.68 26.85
CA CYS A 229 -15.17 4.27 26.71
C CYS A 229 -16.26 3.22 26.39
N GLY A 230 -15.90 1.93 26.26
CA GLY A 230 -16.85 0.86 25.98
C GLY A 230 -17.57 0.99 24.64
N VAL A 231 -16.87 1.50 23.62
CA VAL A 231 -17.42 1.73 22.27
C VAL A 231 -16.97 0.62 21.31
N THR A 232 -17.87 -0.33 21.10
CA THR A 232 -17.78 -1.38 20.09
C THR A 232 -19.05 -1.36 19.25
N MET A 233 -18.91 -1.32 17.93
CA MET A 233 -20.03 -1.19 16.99
C MET A 233 -20.05 -2.32 15.96
N ASN A 234 -21.18 -2.52 15.30
CA ASN A 234 -21.28 -3.37 14.12
C ASN A 234 -20.49 -2.77 12.96
N TYR A 235 -19.62 -3.56 12.33
CA TYR A 235 -18.81 -3.11 11.20
C TYR A 235 -19.66 -2.65 10.00
N THR A 236 -20.84 -3.23 9.82
CA THR A 236 -21.77 -2.84 8.75
C THR A 236 -22.59 -1.58 9.08
N GLY A 237 -22.31 -0.93 10.22
CA GLY A 237 -23.05 0.23 10.71
C GLY A 237 -24.13 -0.11 11.73
N GLU A 238 -24.68 0.93 12.33
CA GLU A 238 -25.68 0.90 13.40
C GLU A 238 -26.96 1.64 13.00
N PRO A 239 -28.12 1.28 13.56
CA PRO A 239 -29.37 2.03 13.36
C PRO A 239 -29.35 3.40 14.05
N ASN A 240 -28.59 3.56 15.14
CA ASN A 240 -28.45 4.82 15.88
C ASN A 240 -27.05 4.95 16.49
N TYR A 241 -26.41 6.09 16.23
CA TYR A 241 -25.04 6.38 16.66
C TYR A 241 -24.96 7.21 17.95
N THR A 242 -26.07 7.83 18.38
CA THR A 242 -26.15 8.73 19.55
C THR A 242 -25.63 8.08 20.84
N PRO A 243 -26.00 6.83 21.19
CA PRO A 243 -25.51 6.22 22.43
C PRO A 243 -23.99 6.02 22.47
N PHE A 244 -23.36 5.80 21.31
CA PHE A 244 -21.89 5.67 21.23
C PHE A 244 -21.20 7.02 21.38
N ALA A 245 -21.77 8.09 20.80
CA ALA A 245 -21.28 9.44 20.98
C ALA A 245 -21.43 9.93 22.43
N GLU A 246 -22.53 9.56 23.11
CA GLU A 246 -22.72 9.82 24.55
C GLU A 246 -21.67 9.12 25.41
N LYS A 247 -21.30 7.87 25.11
CA LYS A 247 -20.21 7.18 25.81
C LYS A 247 -18.89 7.93 25.72
N PHE A 248 -18.52 8.42 24.53
CA PHE A 248 -17.31 9.22 24.37
C PHE A 248 -17.39 10.56 25.12
N LYS A 249 -18.57 11.21 25.12
CA LYS A 249 -18.81 12.42 25.91
C LYS A 249 -18.63 12.17 27.41
N GLN A 250 -19.16 11.07 27.93
CA GLN A 250 -19.11 10.70 29.34
C GLN A 250 -17.69 10.31 29.79
N CYS A 251 -16.95 9.54 28.99
CA CYS A 251 -15.57 9.15 29.33
C CYS A 251 -14.55 10.29 29.16
N GLY A 252 -14.94 11.38 28.45
CA GLY A 252 -14.08 12.56 28.28
C GLY A 252 -12.86 12.32 27.39
N ALA A 253 -12.96 11.41 26.42
CA ALA A 253 -11.88 11.18 25.45
C ALA A 253 -11.57 12.47 24.67
N LYS A 254 -10.29 12.86 24.65
CA LYS A 254 -9.80 14.07 23.97
C LYS A 254 -9.19 13.77 22.60
N ILE A 255 -8.63 12.56 22.46
CA ILE A 255 -8.30 11.96 21.16
C ILE A 255 -9.03 10.62 21.07
N ILE A 256 -9.57 10.31 19.90
CA ILE A 256 -10.20 9.01 19.62
C ILE A 256 -9.50 8.35 18.43
N TYR A 257 -9.05 7.11 18.61
CA TYR A 257 -8.67 6.26 17.47
C TYR A 257 -9.91 5.77 16.73
N LEU A 258 -9.94 5.95 15.40
CA LEU A 258 -10.95 5.40 14.51
C LEU A 258 -10.31 4.32 13.60
N PRO A 259 -10.86 3.10 13.54
CA PRO A 259 -10.16 1.98 12.91
C PRO A 259 -10.18 2.01 11.38
N THR A 260 -11.31 2.33 10.75
CA THR A 260 -11.43 2.36 9.28
C THR A 260 -12.58 3.29 8.87
N PRO A 261 -12.49 3.99 7.72
CA PRO A 261 -13.62 4.75 7.21
C PRO A 261 -14.75 3.81 6.78
N GLY A 262 -15.99 4.22 7.01
CA GLY A 262 -17.17 3.41 6.76
C GLY A 262 -18.44 4.04 7.32
N ALA A 263 -19.58 3.37 7.15
CA ALA A 263 -20.87 3.83 7.67
C ALA A 263 -20.82 4.06 9.20
N GLU A 264 -20.10 3.19 9.89
CA GLU A 264 -19.89 3.21 11.33
C GLU A 264 -19.15 4.46 11.82
N VAL A 265 -18.03 4.82 11.18
CA VAL A 265 -17.26 6.03 11.51
C VAL A 265 -18.02 7.28 11.09
N ASN A 266 -18.61 7.28 9.90
CA ASN A 266 -19.37 8.41 9.37
C ASN A 266 -20.58 8.74 10.27
N GLY A 267 -21.31 7.70 10.69
CA GLY A 267 -22.44 7.81 11.61
C GLY A 267 -22.01 8.31 12.99
N LEU A 268 -20.91 7.78 13.53
CA LEU A 268 -20.36 8.23 14.80
C LEU A 268 -19.95 9.70 14.76
N LEU A 269 -19.17 10.13 13.76
CA LEU A 269 -18.73 11.52 13.61
C LEU A 269 -19.92 12.49 13.47
N THR A 270 -20.96 12.08 12.74
CA THR A 270 -22.21 12.86 12.62
C THR A 270 -22.88 13.03 13.98
N ALA A 271 -23.03 11.95 14.75
CA ALA A 271 -23.65 11.99 16.08
C ALA A 271 -22.81 12.78 17.10
N MET A 272 -21.49 12.64 17.06
CA MET A 272 -20.56 13.42 17.89
C MET A 272 -20.74 14.92 17.64
N ASN A 273 -20.83 15.33 16.38
CA ASN A 273 -21.08 16.72 16.02
C ASN A 273 -22.46 17.22 16.49
N GLN A 274 -23.52 16.42 16.34
CA GLN A 274 -24.87 16.75 16.83
C GLN A 274 -24.93 16.94 18.36
N LEU A 275 -24.10 16.20 19.12
CA LEU A 275 -24.02 16.29 20.58
C LEU A 275 -23.02 17.36 21.08
N GLY A 276 -22.37 18.09 20.16
CA GLY A 276 -21.34 19.09 20.48
C GLY A 276 -20.05 18.51 21.05
N VAL A 277 -19.68 17.29 20.65
CA VAL A 277 -18.49 16.57 21.14
C VAL A 277 -17.41 16.61 20.05
N HIS A 278 -16.34 17.36 20.29
CA HIS A 278 -15.31 17.66 19.28
C HIS A 278 -13.89 17.27 19.75
N PRO A 279 -13.60 15.97 19.96
CA PRO A 279 -12.24 15.51 20.19
C PRO A 279 -11.44 15.57 18.89
N LYS A 280 -10.13 15.36 18.98
CA LYS A 280 -9.34 15.03 17.78
C LYS A 280 -9.48 13.55 17.46
N TYR A 281 -9.32 13.19 16.20
CA TYR A 281 -9.36 11.80 15.77
C TYR A 281 -8.06 11.41 15.08
N ILE A 282 -7.65 10.16 15.23
CA ILE A 282 -6.53 9.60 14.48
C ILE A 282 -6.91 8.25 13.88
N MET A 283 -6.47 8.03 12.64
CA MET A 283 -6.52 6.76 11.93
C MET A 283 -5.12 6.33 11.48
N GLN A 284 -4.97 5.06 11.16
CA GLN A 284 -3.82 4.58 10.41
C GLN A 284 -3.97 4.93 8.91
N ALA A 285 -2.98 4.56 8.09
CA ALA A 285 -2.90 4.95 6.68
C ALA A 285 -4.14 4.56 5.84
N ASN A 286 -4.89 3.54 6.25
CA ASN A 286 -6.16 3.14 5.62
C ASN A 286 -7.26 4.21 5.74
N GLY A 287 -7.10 5.22 6.60
CA GLY A 287 -7.99 6.37 6.68
C GLY A 287 -7.87 7.33 5.50
N TYR A 288 -6.73 7.32 4.78
CA TYR A 288 -6.47 8.20 3.65
C TYR A 288 -7.11 7.64 2.37
N VAL A 289 -8.41 7.88 2.22
CA VAL A 289 -9.20 7.43 1.06
C VAL A 289 -10.11 8.54 0.52
N GLY A 290 -10.31 8.54 -0.80
CA GLY A 290 -11.13 9.56 -1.47
C GLY A 290 -12.61 9.52 -1.08
N SER A 291 -13.17 8.34 -0.81
CA SER A 291 -14.57 8.18 -0.40
C SER A 291 -14.87 8.88 0.94
N PHE A 292 -13.93 8.84 1.88
CA PHE A 292 -14.10 9.51 3.17
C PHE A 292 -14.01 11.03 3.02
N ALA A 293 -13.09 11.51 2.19
CA ALA A 293 -13.02 12.93 1.84
C ALA A 293 -14.29 13.42 1.13
N GLN A 294 -14.84 12.64 0.20
CA GLN A 294 -16.11 12.95 -0.48
C GLN A 294 -17.31 12.97 0.46
N TRP A 295 -17.33 12.11 1.48
CA TRP A 295 -18.38 12.12 2.50
C TRP A 295 -18.35 13.39 3.36
N ASN A 296 -17.16 13.96 3.62
CA ASN A 296 -16.96 15.06 4.58
C ASN A 296 -17.40 16.46 4.09
N THR A 297 -18.45 16.55 3.27
CA THR A 297 -18.98 17.85 2.79
C THR A 297 -19.50 18.75 3.91
N ALA A 298 -20.00 18.17 5.01
CA ALA A 298 -20.46 18.92 6.18
C ALA A 298 -19.35 19.26 7.19
N GLY A 299 -18.11 18.81 6.95
CA GLY A 299 -16.95 19.11 7.80
C GLY A 299 -16.86 18.32 9.11
N TYR A 300 -17.69 17.29 9.34
CA TYR A 300 -17.68 16.49 10.56
C TYR A 300 -16.39 15.70 10.79
N GLY A 301 -15.64 15.42 9.74
CA GLY A 301 -14.32 14.79 9.74
C GLY A 301 -13.15 15.78 9.73
N ASN A 302 -13.38 17.10 9.85
CA ASN A 302 -12.30 18.10 9.76
C ASN A 302 -11.24 17.98 10.87
N ASP A 303 -11.50 17.22 11.93
CA ASP A 303 -10.53 16.95 13.00
C ASP A 303 -9.97 15.52 12.94
N VAL A 304 -10.10 14.85 11.79
CA VAL A 304 -9.50 13.54 11.53
C VAL A 304 -8.12 13.68 10.94
N TYR A 305 -7.17 13.08 11.66
CA TYR A 305 -5.77 12.95 11.25
C TYR A 305 -5.50 11.52 10.81
N VAL A 306 -4.63 11.36 9.81
CA VAL A 306 -4.21 10.06 9.28
C VAL A 306 -2.70 9.99 9.30
N GLN A 307 -2.16 8.98 9.98
CA GLN A 307 -0.73 8.66 9.88
C GLN A 307 -0.41 8.11 8.50
N SER A 308 0.69 8.56 7.89
CA SER A 308 1.18 8.01 6.63
C SER A 308 2.71 7.86 6.63
N ALA A 309 3.17 6.78 6.01
CA ALA A 309 4.56 6.57 5.61
C ALA A 309 4.79 6.93 4.12
N PHE A 310 3.75 7.37 3.42
CA PHE A 310 3.78 7.83 2.03
C PHE A 310 3.50 9.32 1.93
N GLU A 311 4.08 9.94 0.91
CA GLU A 311 3.68 11.26 0.48
C GLU A 311 2.23 11.23 -0.04
N PRO A 312 1.36 12.18 0.32
CA PRO A 312 0.01 12.24 -0.24
C PRO A 312 0.04 12.55 -1.74
N ILE A 313 -0.95 12.06 -2.48
CA ILE A 313 -1.12 12.33 -3.92
C ILE A 313 -1.21 13.84 -4.19
N GLU A 314 -1.79 14.60 -3.24
CA GLU A 314 -1.87 16.06 -3.26
C GLU A 314 -0.49 16.74 -3.35
N ASN A 315 0.60 16.07 -2.94
CA ASN A 315 1.97 16.59 -3.03
C ASN A 315 2.64 16.33 -4.40
N ALA A 316 1.91 15.85 -5.43
CA ALA A 316 2.50 15.52 -6.73
C ALA A 316 3.32 16.65 -7.37
N SER A 317 2.91 17.92 -7.21
CA SER A 317 3.68 19.06 -7.76
C SER A 317 5.03 19.27 -7.08
N GLU A 318 5.16 18.86 -5.82
CA GLU A 318 6.35 19.08 -4.98
C GLU A 318 7.24 17.82 -4.88
N VAL A 319 6.66 16.63 -5.05
CA VAL A 319 7.34 15.35 -4.89
C VAL A 319 7.41 14.62 -6.23
N PRO A 320 8.58 14.63 -6.91
CA PRO A 320 8.73 14.00 -8.23
C PRO A 320 8.37 12.51 -8.28
N ALA A 321 8.57 11.76 -7.20
CA ALA A 321 8.16 10.35 -7.13
C ALA A 321 6.63 10.18 -7.18
N VAL A 322 5.89 11.04 -6.48
CA VAL A 322 4.42 11.06 -6.51
C VAL A 322 3.93 11.42 -7.91
N GLN A 323 4.54 12.44 -8.55
CA GLN A 323 4.21 12.77 -9.94
C GLN A 323 4.51 11.61 -10.90
N ALA A 324 5.63 10.91 -10.73
CA ALA A 324 5.99 9.75 -11.54
C ALA A 324 4.96 8.62 -11.39
N TYR A 325 4.52 8.33 -10.16
CA TYR A 325 3.44 7.40 -9.88
C TYR A 325 2.13 7.81 -10.58
N VAL A 326 1.69 9.06 -10.38
CA VAL A 326 0.46 9.59 -10.97
C VAL A 326 0.49 9.47 -12.50
N ASN A 327 1.62 9.82 -13.12
CA ASN A 327 1.80 9.72 -14.57
C ASN A 327 1.74 8.27 -15.06
N ALA A 328 2.44 7.35 -14.38
CA ALA A 328 2.48 5.94 -14.76
C ALA A 328 1.09 5.30 -14.71
N VAL A 329 0.35 5.51 -13.62
CA VAL A 329 -0.98 4.92 -13.42
C VAL A 329 -2.01 5.55 -14.35
N ASN A 330 -1.99 6.88 -14.55
CA ASN A 330 -2.90 7.53 -15.49
C ASN A 330 -2.66 7.07 -16.94
N ALA A 331 -1.42 6.79 -17.33
CA ALA A 331 -1.09 6.30 -18.67
C ALA A 331 -1.72 4.93 -19.00
N THR A 332 -2.15 4.17 -17.99
CA THR A 332 -2.86 2.89 -18.16
C THR A 332 -4.34 2.96 -17.77
N GLY A 333 -4.83 4.12 -17.34
CA GLY A 333 -6.19 4.31 -16.83
C GLY A 333 -6.44 3.62 -15.48
N GLY A 334 -5.38 3.34 -14.72
CA GLY A 334 -5.49 2.68 -13.42
C GLY A 334 -6.03 3.60 -12.31
N LYS A 335 -6.45 2.99 -11.20
CA LYS A 335 -6.94 3.73 -10.02
C LYS A 335 -5.79 4.28 -9.18
N LEU A 336 -5.77 5.60 -8.96
CA LEU A 336 -4.85 6.25 -8.03
C LEU A 336 -5.29 6.05 -6.57
N ALA A 337 -4.42 5.46 -5.77
CA ALA A 337 -4.56 5.36 -4.31
C ALA A 337 -3.22 5.02 -3.64
N THR A 338 -3.15 5.14 -2.32
CA THR A 338 -1.95 4.84 -1.50
C THR A 338 -1.47 3.40 -1.67
N LEU A 339 -2.38 2.43 -1.70
CA LEU A 339 -1.99 1.02 -1.92
C LEU A 339 -1.35 0.80 -3.31
N GLY A 340 -1.73 1.59 -4.32
CA GLY A 340 -1.04 1.59 -5.61
C GLY A 340 0.37 2.22 -5.54
N MET A 341 0.58 3.25 -4.70
CA MET A 341 1.93 3.78 -4.42
C MET A 341 2.79 2.73 -3.73
N GLN A 342 2.19 1.98 -2.81
CA GLN A 342 2.87 0.90 -2.12
C GLN A 342 3.24 -0.24 -3.05
N ALA A 343 2.34 -0.66 -3.94
CA ALA A 343 2.63 -1.65 -4.96
C ALA A 343 3.75 -1.20 -5.91
N THR A 344 3.77 0.10 -6.23
CA THR A 344 4.84 0.73 -7.01
C THR A 344 6.18 0.68 -6.27
N SER A 345 6.20 0.95 -4.97
CA SER A 345 7.40 0.83 -4.12
C SER A 345 7.95 -0.60 -4.12
N SER A 346 7.08 -1.61 -3.94
CA SER A 346 7.46 -3.04 -4.00
C SER A 346 8.01 -3.44 -5.37
N PHE A 347 7.37 -3.00 -6.46
CA PHE A 347 7.87 -3.25 -7.82
C PHE A 347 9.26 -2.62 -8.04
N LEU A 348 9.46 -1.36 -7.62
CA LEU A 348 10.75 -0.68 -7.77
C LEU A 348 11.86 -1.33 -6.96
N MET A 349 11.55 -1.83 -5.76
CA MET A 349 12.50 -2.55 -4.91
C MET A 349 12.93 -3.86 -5.57
N TRP A 350 11.95 -4.66 -6.01
CA TRP A 350 12.18 -5.89 -6.75
C TRP A 350 13.01 -5.64 -8.01
N ALA A 351 12.63 -4.64 -8.82
CA ALA A 351 13.32 -4.32 -10.06
C ALA A 351 14.77 -3.87 -9.81
N THR A 352 15.03 -3.13 -8.72
CA THR A 352 16.37 -2.71 -8.31
C THR A 352 17.24 -3.91 -7.95
N ALA A 353 16.71 -4.85 -7.16
CA ALA A 353 17.39 -6.11 -6.83
C ALA A 353 17.64 -6.97 -8.08
N ALA A 354 16.64 -7.11 -8.96
CA ALA A 354 16.76 -7.88 -10.20
C ALA A 354 17.79 -7.28 -11.16
N LYS A 355 17.86 -5.94 -11.27
CA LYS A 355 18.90 -5.24 -12.03
C LYS A 355 20.29 -5.60 -11.52
N ALA A 356 20.48 -5.61 -10.20
CA ALA A 356 21.76 -5.93 -9.56
C ALA A 356 22.19 -7.40 -9.74
N CYS A 357 21.26 -8.30 -10.06
CA CYS A 357 21.56 -9.69 -10.39
C CYS A 357 22.05 -9.93 -11.83
N GLY A 358 21.81 -9.00 -12.77
CA GLY A 358 22.35 -9.11 -14.13
C GLY A 358 21.96 -10.40 -14.85
N SER A 359 22.94 -11.09 -15.44
CA SER A 359 22.75 -12.39 -16.10
C SER A 359 22.67 -13.58 -15.13
N THR A 360 22.86 -13.38 -13.81
CA THR A 360 22.76 -14.44 -12.79
C THR A 360 21.46 -14.34 -12.00
N LEU A 361 20.37 -13.94 -12.66
CA LEU A 361 19.06 -13.71 -12.03
C LEU A 361 18.42 -15.02 -11.58
N THR A 362 18.62 -15.39 -10.32
CA THR A 362 18.02 -16.54 -9.64
C THR A 362 17.28 -16.09 -8.39
N ARG A 363 16.37 -16.92 -7.85
CA ARG A 363 15.71 -16.64 -6.58
C ARG A 363 16.72 -16.48 -5.43
N GLN A 364 17.81 -17.25 -5.44
CA GLN A 364 18.91 -17.06 -4.48
C GLN A 364 19.57 -15.68 -4.62
N CYS A 365 19.85 -15.23 -5.84
CA CYS A 365 20.39 -13.88 -6.05
C CYS A 365 19.42 -12.82 -5.53
N MET A 366 18.12 -12.96 -5.80
CA MET A 366 17.09 -12.05 -5.33
C MET A 366 17.03 -12.01 -3.80
N VAL A 367 17.01 -13.15 -3.13
CA VAL A 367 17.05 -13.24 -1.66
C VAL A 367 18.29 -12.54 -1.09
N ASN A 368 19.47 -12.74 -1.68
CA ASN A 368 20.70 -12.08 -1.25
C ASN A 368 20.64 -10.56 -1.45
N LYS A 369 20.06 -10.08 -2.55
CA LYS A 369 19.95 -8.63 -2.83
C LYS A 369 18.87 -7.96 -2.00
N LEU A 370 17.70 -8.59 -1.85
CA LEU A 370 16.57 -8.05 -1.09
C LEU A 370 16.87 -8.01 0.42
N SER A 371 17.53 -9.04 0.96
CA SER A 371 17.94 -9.06 2.37
C SER A 371 18.98 -7.99 2.73
N ALA A 372 19.67 -7.42 1.75
CA ALA A 372 20.64 -6.33 1.94
C ALA A 372 20.03 -4.93 1.79
N VAL A 373 18.71 -4.81 1.57
CA VAL A 373 18.03 -3.51 1.46
C VAL A 373 17.67 -3.00 2.86
N HIS A 374 18.53 -2.15 3.42
CA HIS A 374 18.33 -1.57 4.76
C HIS A 374 17.91 -0.09 4.77
N ASP A 375 17.84 0.54 3.59
CA ASP A 375 17.36 1.90 3.40
C ASP A 375 16.60 1.99 2.08
N TRP A 376 15.27 2.06 2.16
CA TRP A 376 14.39 2.09 1.00
C TRP A 376 13.36 3.22 1.07
N THR A 377 13.36 4.08 0.05
CA THR A 377 12.45 5.24 -0.06
C THR A 377 11.62 5.26 -1.35
N ALA A 378 11.88 4.31 -2.26
CA ALA A 378 11.34 4.30 -3.62
C ALA A 378 11.45 5.65 -4.35
N GLY A 379 12.60 6.32 -4.21
CA GLY A 379 12.86 7.62 -4.85
C GLY A 379 12.16 8.80 -4.18
N GLY A 380 11.76 8.65 -2.92
CA GLY A 380 11.01 9.64 -2.15
C GLY A 380 9.49 9.43 -2.18
N LEU A 381 9.00 8.28 -2.65
CA LEU A 381 7.56 7.95 -2.64
C LEU A 381 7.08 7.63 -1.21
N ASN A 382 7.93 6.92 -0.45
CA ASN A 382 7.71 6.59 0.95
C ASN A 382 8.90 7.01 1.82
N ALA A 383 8.64 7.15 3.12
CA ALA A 383 9.65 7.35 4.12
C ALA A 383 10.58 6.13 4.21
N ALA A 384 11.82 6.34 4.66
CA ALA A 384 12.83 5.28 4.71
C ALA A 384 12.36 4.08 5.56
N THR A 385 12.49 2.88 5.00
CA THR A 385 12.21 1.59 5.63
C THR A 385 13.42 0.66 5.54
N ASP A 386 13.39 -0.44 6.30
CA ASP A 386 14.40 -1.50 6.26
C ASP A 386 13.76 -2.86 5.91
N PRO A 387 13.50 -3.11 4.60
CA PRO A 387 12.97 -4.38 4.10
C PRO A 387 13.82 -5.61 4.50
N GLY A 388 15.15 -5.48 4.46
CA GLY A 388 16.08 -6.58 4.70
C GLY A 388 16.04 -7.09 6.13
N ALA A 389 15.82 -6.20 7.10
CA ALA A 389 15.60 -6.56 8.50
C ALA A 389 14.12 -6.71 8.87
N ASN A 390 13.18 -6.57 7.93
CA ASN A 390 11.73 -6.52 8.19
C ASN A 390 11.38 -5.54 9.32
N MET A 391 11.85 -4.29 9.21
CA MET A 391 11.64 -3.25 10.20
C MET A 391 10.81 -2.09 9.61
N PRO A 392 9.74 -1.66 10.31
CA PRO A 392 8.90 -0.58 9.83
C PRO A 392 9.66 0.76 9.86
N THR A 393 9.13 1.76 9.15
CA THR A 393 9.72 3.09 9.13
C THR A 393 9.74 3.74 10.52
N GLN A 394 10.83 4.46 10.81
CA GLN A 394 10.94 5.37 11.97
C GLN A 394 10.46 6.78 11.63
N CYS A 395 9.92 6.97 10.44
CA CYS A 395 9.53 8.25 9.90
C CYS A 395 8.05 8.25 9.55
N GLY A 396 7.42 9.41 9.55
CA GLY A 396 6.08 9.55 9.02
C GLY A 396 5.61 10.98 8.95
N LEU A 397 4.43 11.14 8.39
CA LEU A 397 3.71 12.41 8.34
C LEU A 397 2.27 12.19 8.84
N LEU A 398 1.64 13.27 9.26
CA LEU A 398 0.21 13.34 9.53
C LEU A 398 -0.48 14.09 8.41
N LEU A 399 -1.44 13.43 7.78
CA LEU A 399 -2.45 14.07 6.97
C LEU A 399 -3.60 14.52 7.87
N LYS A 400 -4.33 15.53 7.43
CA LYS A 400 -5.58 15.98 8.04
C LYS A 400 -6.63 16.12 6.95
N LEU A 401 -7.84 15.71 7.25
CA LEU A 401 -8.98 15.99 6.37
C LEU A 401 -9.45 17.43 6.61
N ASP A 402 -9.51 18.24 5.56
CA ASP A 402 -10.00 19.62 5.59
C ASP A 402 -11.07 19.82 4.52
N GLY A 403 -12.33 19.79 4.94
CA GLY A 403 -13.47 19.63 4.05
C GLY A 403 -13.33 18.35 3.24
N THR A 404 -13.29 18.47 1.92
CA THR A 404 -13.18 17.32 1.00
C THR A 404 -11.75 17.07 0.50
N LYS A 405 -10.73 17.65 1.15
CA LYS A 405 -9.33 17.53 0.73
C LYS A 405 -8.46 16.98 1.85
N TRP A 406 -7.47 16.18 1.49
CA TRP A 406 -6.39 15.81 2.40
C TRP A 406 -5.27 16.84 2.30
N VAL A 407 -4.76 17.25 3.45
CA VAL A 407 -3.61 18.15 3.55
C VAL A 407 -2.57 17.55 4.48
N GLN A 408 -1.29 17.76 4.17
CA GLN A 408 -0.23 17.40 5.10
C GLN A 408 -0.21 18.39 6.26
N ALA A 409 -0.58 17.91 7.45
CA ALA A 409 -0.64 18.71 8.67
C ALA A 409 0.69 18.74 9.43
N TYR A 410 1.48 17.66 9.36
CA TYR A 410 2.79 17.61 10.02
C TYR A 410 3.73 16.60 9.35
N PRO A 411 5.02 16.94 9.12
CA PRO A 411 5.56 18.30 9.11
C PRO A 411 4.76 19.20 8.17
N SER A 412 4.69 20.51 8.45
CA SER A 412 3.92 21.44 7.61
C SER A 412 4.53 21.64 6.21
N THR A 413 5.79 21.27 6.03
CA THR A 413 6.48 21.30 4.74
C THR A 413 6.14 20.05 3.94
N ALA A 414 5.47 20.21 2.80
CA ALA A 414 5.19 19.13 1.86
C ALA A 414 6.48 18.42 1.42
N GLY A 415 6.41 17.11 1.16
CA GLY A 415 7.58 16.33 0.73
C GLY A 415 8.56 15.98 1.86
N LYS A 416 8.14 16.16 3.13
CA LYS A 416 8.96 15.88 4.31
C LYS A 416 8.26 14.94 5.26
N PHE A 417 9.04 13.99 5.78
CA PHE A 417 8.68 13.15 6.92
C PHE A 417 9.42 13.63 8.17
N ASP A 418 8.79 13.47 9.33
CA ASP A 418 9.48 13.59 10.61
C ASP A 418 9.93 12.20 11.08
N CYS A 419 11.16 12.11 11.58
CA CYS A 419 11.82 10.83 11.87
C CYS A 419 12.29 10.76 13.31
N ASN A 420 11.91 9.69 14.01
CA ASN A 420 12.36 9.43 15.37
C ASN A 420 12.30 7.93 15.67
N ALA A 421 13.37 7.37 16.25
CA ALA A 421 13.43 5.95 16.59
C ALA A 421 12.31 5.50 17.55
N SER A 422 11.80 6.39 18.40
CA SER A 422 10.65 6.11 19.29
C SER A 422 9.35 5.82 18.54
N TYR A 423 9.24 6.21 17.26
CA TYR A 423 8.04 5.99 16.45
C TYR A 423 7.82 4.52 16.10
N VAL A 424 8.79 3.66 16.37
CA VAL A 424 8.68 2.21 16.19
C VAL A 424 8.50 1.55 17.56
N VAL A 425 7.26 1.17 17.86
CA VAL A 425 6.90 0.61 19.17
C VAL A 425 7.02 -0.91 19.13
N LYS A 426 7.87 -1.47 20.00
CA LYS A 426 7.97 -2.92 20.17
C LYS A 426 6.70 -3.47 20.82
N LEU A 427 6.11 -4.50 20.21
CA LEU A 427 4.88 -5.12 20.67
C LEU A 427 5.18 -6.38 21.53
N PRO A 428 4.38 -6.64 22.59
CA PRO A 428 4.50 -7.87 23.38
C PRO A 428 4.02 -9.08 22.59
N GLN A 429 4.62 -10.25 22.84
CA GLN A 429 4.31 -11.50 22.13
C GLN A 429 2.82 -11.91 22.22
N SER A 430 2.12 -11.48 23.27
CA SER A 430 0.69 -11.73 23.44
C SER A 430 -0.19 -11.18 22.31
N VAL A 431 0.31 -10.27 21.47
CA VAL A 431 -0.43 -9.71 20.32
C VAL A 431 0.17 -10.07 18.96
N TRP A 432 1.17 -10.95 18.91
CA TRP A 432 1.84 -11.29 17.65
C TRP A 432 1.01 -12.21 16.76
N GLY A 433 0.28 -13.16 17.35
CA GLY A 433 -0.49 -14.15 16.58
C GLY A 433 0.35 -15.23 15.90
N THR A 434 1.68 -15.21 16.07
CA THR A 434 2.62 -16.24 15.61
C THR A 434 3.82 -16.36 16.56
N THR A 435 4.66 -17.37 16.35
CA THR A 435 5.95 -17.57 17.02
C THR A 435 7.07 -17.22 16.05
N LEU A 436 7.98 -16.35 16.49
CA LEU A 436 9.14 -15.94 15.72
C LEU A 436 10.41 -16.63 16.24
N ASN A 437 11.32 -17.00 15.32
CA ASN A 437 12.68 -17.42 15.68
C ASN A 437 13.59 -16.21 16.01
N SER A 438 14.88 -16.46 16.25
CA SER A 438 15.87 -15.39 16.55
C SER A 438 16.05 -14.37 15.42
N ASP A 439 15.78 -14.78 14.18
CA ASP A 439 15.87 -13.93 12.99
C ASP A 439 14.55 -13.21 12.68
N ARG A 440 13.59 -13.26 13.63
CA ARG A 440 12.24 -12.68 13.51
C ARG A 440 11.42 -13.29 12.36
N ILE A 441 11.70 -14.55 12.00
CA ILE A 441 10.94 -15.30 10.99
C ILE A 441 9.91 -16.20 11.69
N ALA A 442 8.68 -16.18 11.20
CA ALA A 442 7.58 -17.02 11.66
C ALA A 442 7.91 -18.50 11.48
N THR A 443 7.80 -19.29 12.54
CA THR A 443 8.31 -20.68 12.56
C THR A 443 7.39 -21.69 11.89
N ARG A 444 6.12 -21.34 11.69
CA ARG A 444 5.08 -22.29 11.26
C ARG A 444 5.34 -22.91 9.90
N PHE A 445 5.89 -22.12 8.98
CA PHE A 445 6.16 -22.54 7.60
C PHE A 445 7.65 -22.60 7.26
N LEU A 446 8.52 -22.60 8.27
CA LEU A 446 9.95 -22.86 8.07
C LEU A 446 10.15 -24.32 7.65
N THR A 447 10.64 -24.51 6.43
CA THR A 447 10.92 -25.82 5.83
C THR A 447 12.30 -25.82 5.19
N ASP A 448 12.76 -26.99 4.73
CA ASP A 448 13.98 -27.14 3.93
C ASP A 448 13.90 -26.45 2.55
N LYS A 449 12.71 -25.99 2.14
CA LYS A 449 12.47 -25.18 0.95
C LYS A 449 12.73 -23.70 1.16
N VAL A 450 13.03 -23.24 2.37
CA VAL A 450 13.34 -21.82 2.57
C VAL A 450 14.69 -21.49 1.94
N ILE A 451 14.69 -20.54 1.01
CA ILE A 451 15.92 -19.94 0.48
C ILE A 451 16.39 -18.89 1.50
N THR A 452 17.54 -19.12 2.11
CA THR A 452 18.14 -18.20 3.08
C THR A 452 19.17 -17.29 2.42
N PRO A 453 19.36 -16.05 2.92
CA PRO A 453 20.45 -15.19 2.47
C PRO A 453 21.82 -15.86 2.62
N GLN A 454 22.60 -15.84 1.54
CA GLN A 454 23.99 -16.26 1.53
C GLN A 454 24.89 -15.03 1.61
N LYS A 455 25.91 -15.09 2.48
CA LYS A 455 26.89 -14.01 2.68
C LYS A 455 27.84 -13.86 1.51
#